data_AF-A0A935AVU2-F1
#
_entry.id   AF-A0A935AVU2-F1
#
_cell.length_a   1.000
_cell.length_b   1.000
_cell.length_c   1.000
_cell.angle_alpha   90.00
_cell.angle_beta   90.00
_cell.angle_gamma   90.00
#
_symmetry.space_group_name_H-M   'P 1'
#
loop_
_entity.id
_entity.type
_entity.pdbx_description
1 polymer ?
#
loop_
_entity_poly.entity_id
_entity_poly.type
_entity_poly.pdbx_seq_one_letter_code
_entity_poly.pdbx_strand_id
1 'polypeptide(L)'
;MLLDVTAWRAGGEEQLGTKPKQWLRDPADRLWLWKAATWNLSPFGEYRKGDDWAERVVTEIARSLDIPVATTELAERAGEFGTVSLSVLDPESERLVHGNELLAEIDVIGSDPHDRTGYTLEAVRRSLDGVAGSTAGSTAFVSIAGYLIVDAVVGNTDRHQENWAVIESSTGERQ
;
A
#
# COMPACT_ATOMS: atom_id res chain seq x y z
N MET A 1 15.36 -9.92 -7.03
CA MET A 1 16.38 -9.16 -7.78
C MET A 1 16.56 -7.83 -7.06
N LEU A 2 17.77 -7.28 -6.99
CA LEU A 2 18.00 -5.93 -6.45
C LEU A 2 18.12 -4.95 -7.62
N LEU A 3 17.26 -3.93 -7.66
CA LEU A 3 17.26 -2.91 -8.71
C LEU A 3 18.07 -1.68 -8.28
N ASP A 4 19.04 -1.26 -9.07
CA ASP A 4 19.62 0.08 -8.92
C ASP A 4 18.69 1.11 -9.57
N VAL A 5 18.11 1.98 -8.73
CA VAL A 5 17.17 3.03 -9.13
C VAL A 5 17.77 4.42 -9.01
N THR A 6 19.09 4.53 -8.83
CA THR A 6 19.81 5.80 -8.65
C THR A 6 19.59 6.75 -9.82
N ALA A 7 19.56 6.23 -11.04
CA ALA A 7 19.38 7.02 -12.27
C ALA A 7 17.90 7.34 -12.59
N TRP A 8 16.94 6.84 -11.80
CA TRP A 8 15.53 7.09 -12.07
C TRP A 8 15.18 8.54 -11.76
N ARG A 9 14.35 9.15 -12.62
CA ARG A 9 13.97 10.56 -12.50
C ARG A 9 13.03 10.75 -11.33
N ALA A 10 13.05 11.92 -10.70
CA ALA A 10 12.04 12.26 -9.69
C ALA A 10 10.64 12.34 -10.33
N GLY A 11 9.66 11.71 -9.68
CA GLY A 11 8.25 11.69 -10.07
C GLY A 11 7.33 12.50 -9.16
N GLY A 12 7.86 13.11 -8.08
CA GLY A 12 7.10 13.89 -7.09
C GLY A 12 7.41 13.49 -5.65
N GLU A 13 6.72 14.12 -4.70
CA GLU A 13 6.75 13.77 -3.27
C GLU A 13 5.52 12.93 -2.90
N GLU A 14 5.66 12.01 -1.94
CA GLU A 14 4.56 11.20 -1.40
C GLU A 14 4.23 11.65 0.03
N GLN A 15 2.97 12.00 0.28
CA GLN A 15 2.50 12.59 1.54
C GLN A 15 1.98 11.54 2.54
N LEU A 16 1.84 10.28 2.08
CA LEU A 16 1.67 9.02 2.84
C LEU A 16 2.49 8.94 4.14
N GLY A 17 2.32 7.98 5.06
CA GLY A 17 2.95 7.90 6.41
C GLY A 17 4.45 8.22 6.69
N THR A 18 5.09 7.47 7.60
CA THR A 18 6.22 8.03 8.40
C THR A 18 7.63 7.87 7.82
N LYS A 19 7.82 6.99 6.82
CA LYS A 19 9.14 6.66 6.26
C LYS A 19 9.56 7.63 5.15
N PRO A 20 10.87 7.88 4.95
CA PRO A 20 11.38 8.55 3.76
C PRO A 20 10.94 7.81 2.51
N LYS A 21 10.30 8.54 1.60
CA LYS A 21 9.78 7.99 0.35
C LYS A 21 9.72 9.05 -0.73
N GLN A 22 9.88 8.60 -1.95
CA GLN A 22 9.92 9.48 -3.12
C GLN A 22 9.32 8.74 -4.31
N TRP A 23 8.49 9.45 -5.08
CA TRP A 23 8.06 8.95 -6.37
C TRP A 23 9.21 9.07 -7.37
N LEU A 24 9.45 8.00 -8.13
CA LEU A 24 10.46 7.90 -9.16
C LEU A 24 9.82 7.46 -10.48
N ARG A 25 10.42 7.88 -11.59
CA ARG A 25 10.06 7.43 -12.94
C ARG A 25 11.19 6.59 -13.51
N ASP A 26 10.85 5.37 -13.89
CA ASP A 26 11.78 4.44 -14.53
C ASP A 26 12.07 4.86 -16.00
N PRO A 27 12.97 4.16 -16.72
CA PRO A 27 13.27 4.49 -18.11
C PRO A 27 12.08 4.37 -19.08
N ALA A 28 11.04 3.63 -18.71
CA ALA A 28 9.79 3.50 -19.46
C ALA A 28 8.72 4.51 -19.02
N ASP A 29 9.10 5.50 -18.21
CA ASP A 29 8.25 6.56 -17.64
C ASP A 29 7.16 6.06 -16.68
N ARG A 30 7.27 4.81 -16.20
CA ARG A 30 6.34 4.28 -15.19
C ARG A 30 6.65 4.87 -13.82
N LEU A 31 5.61 5.11 -13.04
CA LEU A 31 5.70 5.74 -11.72
C LEU A 31 5.87 4.67 -10.63
N TRP A 32 6.92 4.81 -9.81
CA TRP A 32 7.26 3.88 -8.72
C TRP A 32 7.50 4.64 -7.42
N LEU A 33 6.95 4.15 -6.32
CA LEU A 33 7.21 4.68 -4.99
C LEU A 33 8.44 3.99 -4.40
N TRP A 34 9.54 4.72 -4.27
CA TRP A 34 10.70 4.25 -3.52
C TRP A 34 10.53 4.51 -2.03
N LYS A 35 10.85 3.51 -1.21
CA LYS A 35 10.80 3.59 0.26
C LYS A 35 12.15 3.14 0.81
N ALA A 36 12.80 4.00 1.57
CA ALA A 36 14.05 3.66 2.25
C ALA A 36 13.84 2.51 3.24
N ALA A 37 14.84 1.63 3.37
CA ALA A 37 14.86 0.63 4.43
C ALA A 37 14.97 1.31 5.79
N THR A 38 14.27 0.75 6.78
CA THR A 38 14.34 1.30 8.14
C THR A 38 15.23 0.49 9.05
N TRP A 39 15.70 1.16 10.10
CA TRP A 39 16.71 0.64 11.01
C TRP A 39 16.24 0.82 12.45
N ASN A 40 16.60 -0.14 13.29
CA ASN A 40 16.38 -0.11 14.72
C ASN A 40 17.72 0.10 15.42
N LEU A 41 17.68 0.77 16.58
CA LEU A 41 18.83 0.91 17.46
C LEU A 41 18.81 -0.18 18.54
N SER A 42 19.98 -0.74 18.81
CA SER A 42 20.21 -1.65 19.93
C SER A 42 21.47 -1.22 20.71
N PRO A 43 21.68 -1.75 21.93
CA PRO A 43 22.94 -1.56 22.65
C PRO A 43 24.19 -2.02 21.88
N PHE A 44 24.03 -2.87 20.86
CA PHE A 44 25.11 -3.42 20.04
C PHE A 44 25.27 -2.71 18.68
N GLY A 45 24.52 -1.64 18.46
CA GLY A 45 24.52 -0.87 17.22
C GLY A 45 23.18 -0.90 16.50
N GLU A 46 23.20 -0.29 15.31
CA GLU A 46 22.05 -0.21 14.41
C GLU A 46 21.91 -1.51 13.59
N TYR A 47 20.67 -1.96 13.40
CA TYR A 47 20.37 -3.12 12.56
C TYR A 47 19.10 -2.89 11.74
N ARG A 48 19.05 -3.52 10.56
CA ARG A 48 17.96 -3.35 9.62
C ARG A 48 16.68 -3.97 10.19
N LYS A 49 15.57 -3.23 10.14
CA LYS A 49 14.26 -3.71 10.62
C LYS A 49 13.71 -4.85 9.77
N GLY A 50 14.06 -4.88 8.48
CA GLY A 50 13.66 -5.93 7.53
C GLY A 50 12.27 -5.73 6.93
N ASP A 51 11.71 -4.52 7.05
CA ASP A 51 10.43 -4.12 6.47
C ASP A 51 10.42 -4.17 4.93
N ASP A 52 11.57 -3.90 4.31
CA ASP A 52 11.74 -3.98 2.86
C ASP A 52 11.69 -5.43 2.33
N TRP A 53 12.37 -6.36 3.01
CA TRP A 53 12.33 -7.78 2.66
C TRP A 53 10.96 -8.37 2.95
N ALA A 54 10.33 -7.99 4.06
CA ALA A 54 8.97 -8.39 4.39
C ALA A 54 8.00 -7.96 3.29
N GLU A 55 8.04 -6.70 2.83
CA GLU A 55 7.19 -6.20 1.74
C GLU A 55 7.38 -7.00 0.44
N ARG A 56 8.62 -7.31 0.07
CA ARG A 56 8.92 -8.13 -1.12
C ARG A 56 8.39 -9.55 -1.00
N VAL A 57 8.56 -10.19 0.16
CA VAL A 57 8.10 -11.56 0.42
C VAL A 57 6.58 -11.65 0.42
N VAL A 58 5.91 -10.71 1.09
CA VAL A 58 4.43 -10.64 1.11
C VAL A 58 3.86 -10.49 -0.30
N THR A 59 4.54 -9.71 -1.17
CA THR A 59 4.15 -9.57 -2.57
C THR A 59 4.19 -10.90 -3.33
N GLU A 60 5.22 -11.74 -3.14
CA GLU A 60 5.26 -13.07 -3.78
C GLU A 60 4.22 -14.02 -3.20
N ILE A 61 3.97 -13.96 -1.89
CA ILE A 61 2.92 -14.78 -1.25
C ILE A 61 1.56 -14.42 -1.83
N ALA A 62 1.20 -13.14 -1.91
CA ALA A 62 -0.05 -12.69 -2.50
C ALA A 62 -0.21 -13.16 -3.96
N ARG A 63 0.85 -13.02 -4.78
CA ARG A 63 0.87 -13.53 -6.15
C ARG A 63 0.66 -15.04 -6.25
N SER A 64 1.27 -15.82 -5.35
CA SER A 64 1.13 -17.28 -5.32
C SER A 64 -0.28 -17.75 -4.93
N LEU A 65 -1.07 -16.86 -4.31
CA LEU A 65 -2.46 -17.07 -3.92
C LEU A 65 -3.45 -16.44 -4.92
N ASP A 66 -2.95 -15.95 -6.06
CA ASP A 66 -3.73 -15.21 -7.07
C ASP A 66 -4.48 -13.98 -6.50
N ILE A 67 -3.92 -13.38 -5.44
CA ILE A 67 -4.44 -12.14 -4.84
C ILE A 67 -3.77 -10.94 -5.52
N PRO A 68 -4.55 -9.98 -6.09
CA PRO A 68 -3.98 -8.78 -6.70
C PRO A 68 -3.07 -8.03 -5.74
N VAL A 69 -1.90 -7.59 -6.19
CA VAL A 69 -0.94 -6.87 -5.35
C VAL A 69 -0.10 -5.96 -6.22
N ALA A 70 0.26 -4.78 -5.68
CA ALA A 70 1.20 -3.90 -6.34
C ALA A 70 2.54 -4.62 -6.58
N THR A 71 3.16 -4.36 -7.72
CA THR A 71 4.47 -4.94 -8.00
C THR A 71 5.52 -4.26 -7.14
N THR A 72 6.19 -5.03 -6.29
CA THR A 72 7.31 -4.54 -5.48
C THR A 72 8.61 -5.24 -5.84
N GLU A 73 9.71 -4.50 -5.79
CA GLU A 73 11.05 -5.03 -5.94
C GLU A 73 11.98 -4.46 -4.88
N LEU A 74 12.99 -5.23 -4.49
CA LEU A 74 14.08 -4.69 -3.67
C LEU A 74 14.89 -3.72 -4.52
N ALA A 75 15.28 -2.59 -3.94
CA ALA A 75 15.99 -1.55 -4.64
C ALA A 75 17.14 -0.96 -3.84
N GLU A 76 18.07 -0.35 -4.55
CA GLU A 76 19.13 0.50 -4.02
C GLU A 76 19.08 1.85 -4.75
N ARG A 77 19.22 2.94 -4.00
CA ARG A 77 19.27 4.29 -4.54
C ARG A 77 20.40 5.06 -3.89
N ALA A 78 21.38 5.47 -4.68
CA ALA A 78 22.55 6.22 -4.22
C ALA A 78 23.26 5.57 -3.00
N GLY A 79 23.34 4.23 -2.98
CA GLY A 79 23.92 3.47 -1.87
C GLY A 79 22.95 3.14 -0.72
N GLU A 80 21.71 3.63 -0.77
CA GLU A 80 20.68 3.37 0.25
C GLU A 80 19.72 2.26 -0.20
N PHE A 81 19.60 1.20 0.59
CA PHE A 81 18.70 0.09 0.29
C PHE A 81 17.24 0.43 0.64
N GLY A 82 16.30 -0.23 -0.03
CA GLY A 82 14.87 -0.07 0.19
C GLY A 82 14.02 -0.96 -0.71
N THR A 83 12.77 -0.53 -0.93
CA THR A 83 11.85 -1.12 -1.92
C THR A 83 11.44 -0.08 -2.95
N VAL A 84 11.04 -0.55 -4.13
CA VAL A 84 10.21 0.22 -5.06
C VAL A 84 8.90 -0.50 -5.28
N SER A 85 7.79 0.24 -5.24
CA SER A 85 6.43 -0.25 -5.53
C SER A 85 5.89 0.44 -6.77
N LEU A 86 5.53 -0.30 -7.81
CA LEU A 86 4.91 0.25 -9.01
C LEU A 86 3.54 0.84 -8.65
N SER A 87 3.26 2.05 -9.14
CA SER A 87 1.96 2.68 -9.00
C SER A 87 0.88 1.81 -9.65
N VAL A 88 -0.26 1.69 -8.97
CA VAL A 88 -1.47 1.05 -9.50
C VAL A 88 -2.46 2.06 -10.09
N LEU A 89 -2.15 3.36 -9.99
CA LEU A 89 -2.99 4.46 -10.46
C LEU A 89 -2.56 4.95 -11.84
N ASP A 90 -3.54 5.39 -12.63
CA ASP A 90 -3.34 6.43 -13.63
C ASP A 90 -3.14 7.79 -12.93
N PRO A 91 -1.94 8.39 -12.99
CA PRO A 91 -1.63 9.61 -12.23
C PRO A 91 -2.42 10.84 -12.70
N GLU A 92 -3.03 10.83 -13.88
CA GLU A 92 -3.78 11.96 -14.41
C GLU A 92 -5.27 11.89 -14.09
N SER A 93 -5.80 10.69 -13.85
CA SER A 93 -7.24 10.48 -13.73
C SER A 93 -7.70 9.70 -12.51
N GLU A 94 -6.79 9.21 -11.67
CA GLU A 94 -7.13 8.37 -10.52
C GLU A 94 -6.46 8.85 -9.23
N ARG A 95 -7.14 8.62 -8.11
CA ARG A 95 -6.61 8.85 -6.76
C ARG A 95 -6.96 7.67 -5.85
N LEU A 96 -6.22 7.56 -4.74
CA LEU A 96 -6.63 6.68 -3.65
C LEU A 96 -7.61 7.41 -2.74
N VAL A 97 -8.67 6.71 -2.34
CA VAL A 97 -9.52 7.08 -1.21
C VAL A 97 -9.27 6.05 -0.12
N HIS A 98 -8.61 6.46 0.95
CA HIS A 98 -8.18 5.54 2.00
C HIS A 98 -9.35 5.05 2.84
N GLY A 99 -9.19 3.89 3.49
CA GLY A 99 -10.22 3.32 4.34
C GLY A 99 -10.69 4.22 5.48
N ASN A 100 -9.83 5.09 6.03
CA ASN A 100 -10.23 6.09 7.01
C ASN A 100 -11.21 7.12 6.43
N GLU A 101 -11.00 7.57 5.18
CA GLU A 101 -11.93 8.46 4.48
C GLU A 101 -13.27 7.76 4.21
N LEU A 102 -13.24 6.53 3.70
CA LEU A 102 -14.45 5.74 3.43
C LEU A 102 -15.27 5.45 4.69
N LEU A 103 -14.60 5.20 5.82
CA LEU A 103 -15.25 4.99 7.10
C LEU A 103 -15.80 6.29 7.70
N ALA A 104 -15.15 7.43 7.43
CA ALA A 104 -15.66 8.74 7.82
C ALA A 104 -16.93 9.11 7.04
N GLU A 105 -17.03 8.75 5.76
CA GLU A 105 -18.23 8.98 4.92
C GLU A 105 -19.49 8.29 5.47
N ILE A 106 -19.34 7.23 6.28
CA ILE A 106 -20.44 6.50 6.91
C ILE A 106 -20.53 6.71 8.43
N ASP A 107 -19.92 7.79 8.94
CA ASP A 107 -19.92 8.20 10.35
C ASP A 107 -19.36 7.14 11.32
N VAL A 108 -18.46 6.27 10.87
CA VAL A 108 -17.83 5.27 11.73
C VAL A 108 -16.59 5.81 12.44
N ILE A 109 -15.82 6.66 11.75
CA ILE A 109 -14.60 7.27 12.28
C ILE A 109 -14.74 8.78 12.19
N GLY A 110 -14.43 9.47 13.29
CA GLY A 110 -14.43 10.92 13.34
C GLY A 110 -13.14 11.53 12.77
N SER A 111 -12.76 12.70 13.29
CA SER A 111 -11.56 13.41 12.84
C SER A 111 -10.25 12.89 13.43
N ASP A 112 -10.27 11.94 14.36
CA ASP A 112 -9.06 11.35 14.92
C ASP A 112 -8.56 10.20 14.02
N PRO A 113 -7.44 10.36 13.32
CA PRO A 113 -6.90 9.33 12.43
C PRO A 113 -6.41 8.09 13.19
N HIS A 114 -6.27 8.14 14.52
CA HIS A 114 -5.86 7.00 15.35
C HIS A 114 -7.05 6.26 15.98
N ASP A 115 -8.27 6.78 15.87
CA ASP A 115 -9.43 6.09 16.41
C ASP A 115 -9.69 4.81 15.61
N ARG A 116 -9.61 3.68 16.33
CA ARG A 116 -9.88 2.34 15.79
C ARG A 116 -11.18 1.74 16.36
N THR A 117 -11.92 2.46 17.20
CA THR A 117 -13.08 1.94 17.96
C THR A 117 -14.19 1.43 17.03
N GLY A 118 -14.43 2.14 15.92
CA GLY A 118 -15.42 1.77 14.91
C GLY A 118 -14.91 0.82 13.82
N TYR A 119 -13.60 0.52 13.79
CA TYR A 119 -12.97 -0.25 12.71
C TYR A 119 -13.26 -1.75 12.84
N THR A 120 -14.42 -2.14 12.33
CA THR A 120 -14.93 -3.52 12.32
C THR A 120 -15.10 -4.02 10.90
N LEU A 121 -15.13 -5.35 10.70
CA LEU A 121 -15.42 -5.93 9.38
C LEU A 121 -16.80 -5.51 8.83
N GLU A 122 -17.78 -5.30 9.72
CA GLU A 122 -19.09 -4.82 9.31
C GLU A 122 -19.04 -3.37 8.81
N ALA A 123 -18.28 -2.50 9.48
CA ALA A 123 -18.06 -1.14 9.02
C ALA A 123 -17.32 -1.10 7.68
N VAL A 124 -16.26 -1.91 7.52
CA VAL A 124 -15.53 -2.04 6.24
C VAL A 124 -16.47 -2.51 5.13
N ARG A 125 -17.28 -3.55 5.38
CA ARG A 125 -18.27 -4.04 4.42
C ARG A 125 -19.26 -2.95 4.00
N ARG A 126 -19.77 -2.16 4.96
CA ARG A 126 -20.70 -1.06 4.69
C ARG A 126 -20.04 0.08 3.89
N SER A 127 -18.78 0.42 4.20
CA SER A 127 -18.03 1.47 3.50
C SER A 127 -17.67 1.11 2.05
N LEU A 128 -17.76 -0.18 1.70
CA LEU A 128 -17.44 -0.72 0.38
C LEU A 128 -18.68 -1.19 -0.40
N ASP A 129 -19.89 -0.83 0.06
CA ASP A 129 -21.12 -1.24 -0.59
C ASP A 129 -21.19 -0.67 -2.02
N GLY A 130 -21.47 -1.53 -3.00
CA GLY A 130 -21.48 -1.16 -4.42
C GLY A 130 -20.13 -0.94 -5.09
N VAL A 131 -19.00 -1.07 -4.37
CA VAL A 131 -17.66 -0.89 -4.95
C VAL A 131 -17.16 -2.20 -5.58
N ALA A 132 -16.70 -2.11 -6.83
CA ALA A 132 -16.09 -3.24 -7.54
C ALA A 132 -14.80 -3.70 -6.85
N GLY A 133 -14.44 -4.96 -7.00
CA GLY A 133 -13.19 -5.49 -6.45
C GLY A 133 -12.03 -5.44 -7.44
N SER A 134 -10.84 -5.76 -6.94
CA SER A 134 -9.59 -5.76 -7.72
C SER A 134 -9.53 -6.88 -8.77
N THR A 135 -10.55 -7.75 -8.85
CA THR A 135 -10.72 -8.74 -9.91
C THR A 135 -12.11 -8.63 -10.54
N ALA A 136 -12.19 -8.86 -11.86
CA ALA A 136 -13.44 -8.73 -12.60
C ALA A 136 -14.55 -9.60 -12.01
N GLY A 137 -15.71 -8.98 -11.71
CA GLY A 137 -16.86 -9.66 -11.12
C GLY A 137 -16.80 -9.87 -9.61
N SER A 138 -15.74 -9.44 -8.93
CA SER A 138 -15.65 -9.41 -7.46
C SER A 138 -16.11 -8.07 -6.88
N THR A 139 -16.36 -8.02 -5.58
CA THR A 139 -16.58 -6.78 -4.83
C THR A 139 -15.32 -6.36 -4.08
N ALA A 140 -15.21 -5.08 -3.72
CA ALA A 140 -14.09 -4.58 -2.91
C ALA A 140 -14.00 -5.34 -1.56
N PHE A 141 -15.14 -5.68 -0.95
CA PHE A 141 -15.13 -6.47 0.29
C PHE A 141 -14.57 -7.89 0.11
N VAL A 142 -14.80 -8.53 -1.04
CA VAL A 142 -14.15 -9.81 -1.38
C VAL A 142 -12.64 -9.63 -1.53
N SER A 143 -12.19 -8.50 -2.09
CA SER A 143 -10.77 -8.16 -2.21
C SER A 143 -10.12 -7.98 -0.82
N ILE A 144 -10.79 -7.26 0.10
CA ILE A 144 -10.37 -7.16 1.50
C ILE A 144 -10.27 -8.53 2.16
N ALA A 145 -11.25 -9.42 1.96
CA ALA A 145 -11.19 -10.78 2.51
C ALA A 145 -9.96 -11.55 1.99
N GLY A 146 -9.60 -11.39 0.71
CA GLY A 146 -8.37 -11.92 0.13
C GLY A 146 -7.11 -11.37 0.82
N TYR A 147 -7.05 -10.06 1.05
CA TYR A 147 -5.93 -9.44 1.76
C TYR A 147 -5.82 -9.89 3.22
N LEU A 148 -6.93 -10.13 3.91
CA LEU A 148 -6.94 -10.66 5.27
C LEU A 148 -6.44 -12.12 5.34
N ILE A 149 -6.66 -12.92 4.29
CA ILE A 149 -6.07 -14.26 4.17
C ILE A 149 -4.54 -14.15 4.04
N VAL A 150 -4.06 -13.24 3.18
CA VAL A 150 -2.61 -12.98 3.06
C VAL A 150 -2.04 -12.52 4.41
N ASP A 151 -2.72 -11.61 5.10
CA ASP A 151 -2.30 -11.11 6.42
C ASP A 151 -2.19 -12.25 7.45
N ALA A 152 -3.15 -13.17 7.46
CA ALA A 152 -3.12 -14.34 8.35
C ALA A 152 -1.94 -15.27 8.04
N VAL A 153 -1.63 -15.48 6.75
CA VAL A 153 -0.50 -16.33 6.32
C VAL A 153 0.85 -15.74 6.75
N VAL A 154 1.01 -14.42 6.67
CA VAL A 154 2.28 -13.74 6.94
C VAL A 154 2.37 -13.19 8.36
N GLY A 155 1.31 -13.31 9.16
CA GLY A 155 1.23 -12.77 10.51
C GLY A 155 1.20 -11.23 10.56
N ASN A 156 0.63 -10.57 9.55
CA ASN A 156 0.49 -9.11 9.55
C ASN A 156 -0.59 -8.68 10.56
N THR A 157 -0.17 -7.92 11.58
CA THR A 157 -1.06 -7.40 12.62
C THR A 157 -1.41 -5.92 12.43
N ASP A 158 -0.94 -5.30 11.34
CA ASP A 158 -0.98 -3.83 11.14
C ASP A 158 -1.88 -3.43 9.96
N ARG A 159 -2.94 -4.19 9.67
CA ARG A 159 -3.97 -3.83 8.68
C ARG A 159 -4.96 -2.80 9.25
N HIS A 160 -4.48 -1.59 9.52
CA HIS A 160 -5.35 -0.46 9.90
C HIS A 160 -6.00 0.21 8.68
N GLN A 161 -6.94 1.12 8.92
CA GLN A 161 -7.77 1.74 7.88
C GLN A 161 -7.03 2.62 6.87
N GLU A 162 -5.75 2.93 7.06
CA GLU A 162 -4.96 3.66 6.06
C GLU A 162 -4.14 2.71 5.17
N ASN A 163 -4.03 1.43 5.57
CA ASN A 163 -3.32 0.37 4.84
C ASN A 163 -4.21 -0.40 3.84
N TRP A 164 -5.32 0.21 3.44
CA TRP A 164 -6.15 -0.17 2.30
C TRP A 164 -6.88 1.06 1.78
N ALA A 165 -7.27 1.01 0.51
CA ALA A 165 -7.91 2.09 -0.20
C ALA A 165 -8.71 1.54 -1.39
N VAL A 166 -9.58 2.37 -1.95
CA VAL A 166 -10.18 2.17 -3.26
C VAL A 166 -9.56 3.16 -4.25
N ILE A 167 -9.54 2.81 -5.52
CA ILE A 167 -9.16 3.72 -6.60
C ILE A 167 -10.42 4.46 -7.03
N GLU A 168 -10.38 5.79 -6.98
CA GLU A 168 -11.45 6.64 -7.48
C GLU A 168 -10.98 7.36 -8.74
N SER A 169 -11.74 7.20 -9.82
CA SER A 169 -11.49 7.90 -11.08
C SER A 169 -11.99 9.35 -11.04
N SER A 170 -11.56 10.15 -12.02
CA SER A 170 -11.98 11.55 -12.17
C SER A 170 -13.49 11.76 -12.34
N THR A 171 -14.25 10.71 -12.69
CA THR A 171 -15.71 10.73 -12.79
C THR A 171 -16.41 10.35 -11.47
N GLY A 172 -15.65 9.97 -10.44
CA GLY A 172 -16.14 9.53 -9.14
C GLY A 172 -16.46 8.03 -9.04
N GLU A 173 -16.17 7.25 -10.08
CA GLU A 173 -16.32 5.78 -10.04
C GLU A 173 -15.20 5.16 -9.19
N ARG A 174 -15.57 4.22 -8.29
CA ARG A 174 -14.68 3.56 -7.33
C ARG A 174 -14.49 2.06 -7.64
N GLN A 175 -13.26 1.56 -7.50
CA GLN A 175 -12.86 0.16 -7.70
C GLN A 175 -11.72 -0.30 -6.76
#